data_AF-A0A1F9QHM5-F1
#
_entry.id   AF-A0A1F9QHM5-F1
#
_cell.length_a   1.000
_cell.length_b   1.000
_cell.length_c   1.000
_cell.angle_alpha   90.00
_cell.angle_beta   90.00
_cell.angle_gamma   90.00
#
_symmetry.space_group_name_H-M   'P 1'
#
loop_
_entity.id
_entity.type
_entity.pdbx_description
1 polymer ?
#
loop_
_entity_poly.entity_id
_entity_poly.type
_entity_poly.pdbx_seq_one_letter_code
_entity_poly.pdbx_strand_id
1 'polypeptide(L)'
;MKTHFSDKKGGAGFTLIELMIVVAIIGILAAIAVPKFSDMIRKSQEGATKGRLSTLRAAIHIYYGDNEGAFPADDLACLTVGGKYISTIPEVYVPRYHGKNTTVKTNTDYGMGIMLTADTGEWLYWNWVNDLPERHWGDVWVGCTHTDARGDIWTTF
;
A
#
# COMPACT_ATOMS: atom_id res chain seq x y z
N MET A 1 -8.59 13.53 76.15
CA MET A 1 -7.58 14.30 75.39
C MET A 1 -7.62 13.81 73.94
N LYS A 2 -8.27 14.56 73.04
CA LYS A 2 -8.35 14.24 71.60
C LYS A 2 -7.72 15.41 70.85
N THR A 3 -6.61 15.18 70.15
CA THR A 3 -5.96 16.17 69.30
C THR A 3 -6.58 16.08 67.90
N HIS A 4 -7.23 17.16 67.47
CA HIS A 4 -7.72 17.31 66.09
C HIS A 4 -6.54 17.71 65.20
N PHE A 5 -6.05 16.80 64.36
CA PHE A 5 -5.19 17.14 63.23
C PHE A 5 -6.08 17.58 62.07
N SER A 6 -6.09 18.89 61.79
CA SER A 6 -6.72 19.47 60.61
C SER A 6 -5.74 19.40 59.44
N ASP A 7 -5.94 18.43 58.56
CA ASP A 7 -5.15 18.25 57.34
C ASP A 7 -5.59 19.29 56.29
N LYS A 8 -4.85 20.40 56.15
CA LYS A 8 -5.10 21.41 55.11
C LYS A 8 -4.67 20.84 53.76
N LYS A 9 -5.57 20.17 53.06
CA LYS A 9 -5.39 19.89 51.63
C LYS A 9 -5.54 21.20 50.85
N GLY A 10 -4.42 21.86 50.59
CA GLY A 10 -4.35 22.96 49.62
C GLY A 10 -4.62 22.44 48.22
N GLY A 11 -5.89 22.39 47.84
CA GLY A 11 -6.29 22.07 46.47
C GLY A 11 -5.96 23.25 45.56
N ALA A 12 -4.78 23.25 44.95
CA ALA A 12 -4.47 24.14 43.84
C ALA A 12 -5.33 23.72 42.64
N GLY A 13 -6.39 24.49 42.36
CA GLY A 13 -7.18 24.32 41.15
C GLY A 13 -6.44 24.89 39.93
N PHE A 14 -6.50 24.18 38.81
CA PHE A 14 -5.96 24.65 37.53
C PHE A 14 -6.71 25.91 37.06
N THR A 15 -5.99 26.92 36.56
CA THR A 15 -6.65 28.14 36.07
C THR A 15 -7.24 27.91 34.67
N LEU A 16 -8.35 28.59 34.36
CA LEU A 16 -8.93 28.56 33.02
C LEU A 16 -7.95 29.09 31.96
N ILE A 17 -7.15 30.09 32.32
CA ILE A 17 -6.14 30.66 31.42
C ILE A 17 -5.01 29.69 31.12
N GLU A 18 -4.55 28.90 32.10
CA GLU A 18 -3.57 27.83 31.86
C GLU A 18 -4.12 26.81 30.87
N LEU A 19 -5.37 26.38 31.04
CA LEU A 19 -5.99 25.42 30.12
C LEU A 19 -6.13 26.02 28.70
N MET A 20 -6.51 27.29 28.58
CA MET A 20 -6.65 27.99 27.29
C MET A 20 -5.32 28.08 26.53
N ILE A 21 -4.22 28.39 27.22
CA ILE A 21 -2.90 28.46 26.59
C ILE A 21 -2.46 27.06 26.14
N VAL A 22 -2.72 26.03 26.94
CA VAL A 22 -2.39 24.63 26.59
C VAL A 22 -3.12 24.19 25.31
N VAL A 23 -4.44 24.40 25.22
CA VAL A 23 -5.19 24.02 24.00
C VAL A 23 -4.77 24.84 22.79
N ALA A 24 -4.40 26.11 22.98
CA ALA A 24 -3.88 26.95 21.90
C ALA A 24 -2.55 26.40 21.34
N ILE A 25 -1.61 26.03 22.21
CA ILE A 25 -0.33 25.44 21.80
C ILE A 25 -0.55 24.09 21.11
N ILE A 26 -1.38 23.21 21.67
CA ILE A 26 -1.72 21.91 21.06
C ILE A 26 -2.36 22.12 19.68
N GLY A 27 -3.24 23.12 19.53
CA GLY A 27 -3.86 23.47 18.24
C GLY A 27 -2.84 23.84 17.17
N ILE A 28 -1.83 24.67 17.52
CA ILE A 28 -0.75 25.06 16.60
C ILE A 28 0.08 23.83 16.20
N LEU A 29 0.46 23.00 17.17
CA LEU A 29 1.26 21.78 16.90
C LEU A 29 0.48 20.80 16.02
N ALA A 30 -0.81 20.59 16.30
CA ALA A 30 -1.67 19.69 15.53
C ALA A 30 -1.82 20.15 14.08
N ALA A 31 -1.98 21.46 13.83
CA ALA A 31 -2.11 22.01 12.49
C ALA A 31 -0.91 21.68 11.58
N ILE A 32 0.30 21.65 12.14
CA ILE A 32 1.53 21.29 11.40
C ILE A 32 1.71 19.76 11.35
N ALA A 33 1.43 19.06 12.45
CA ALA A 33 1.70 17.63 12.58
C ALA A 33 0.77 16.77 11.72
N VAL A 34 -0.52 17.08 11.65
CA VAL A 34 -1.52 16.28 10.94
C VAL A 34 -1.21 16.09 9.44
N PRO A 35 -0.97 17.15 8.63
CA PRO A 35 -0.67 16.96 7.21
C PRO A 35 0.63 16.17 7.01
N LYS A 36 1.67 16.45 7.81
CA LYS A 36 2.94 15.72 7.75
C LYS A 36 2.79 14.25 8.08
N PHE A 37 1.99 13.92 9.10
CA PHE A 37 1.72 12.55 9.50
C PHE A 37 0.92 11.81 8.42
N SER A 38 -0.10 12.46 7.84
CA SER A 38 -0.86 11.90 6.72
C SER A 38 0.03 11.56 5.52
N ASP A 39 0.97 12.44 5.17
CA ASP A 39 1.94 12.19 4.10
C ASP A 39 2.91 11.04 4.41
N MET A 40 3.34 10.91 5.67
CA MET A 40 4.18 9.81 6.11
C MET A 40 3.46 8.46 6.01
N ILE A 41 2.18 8.41 6.42
CA ILE A 41 1.35 7.22 6.27
C ILE A 41 1.18 6.87 4.79
N ARG A 42 0.89 7.85 3.92
CA ARG A 42 0.83 7.64 2.47
C ARG A 42 2.11 6.98 1.95
N LYS A 43 3.28 7.58 2.20
CA LYS A 43 4.58 7.04 1.76
C LYS A 43 4.85 5.62 2.29
N SER A 44 4.44 5.34 3.53
CA SER A 44 4.55 4.00 4.12
C SER A 44 3.69 2.98 3.38
N GLN A 45 2.45 3.33 3.04
CA GLN A 45 1.55 2.45 2.30
C GLN A 45 2.01 2.24 0.85
N GLU A 46 2.47 3.30 0.17
CA GLU A 46 3.06 3.18 -1.17
C GLU A 46 4.31 2.28 -1.15
N GLY A 47 5.18 2.42 -0.15
CA GLY A 47 6.33 1.54 0.06
C GLY A 47 5.92 0.08 0.32
N ALA A 48 4.85 -0.15 1.08
CA ALA A 48 4.31 -1.48 1.31
C ALA A 48 3.82 -2.11 0.00
N THR A 49 3.10 -1.38 -0.84
CA THR A 49 2.64 -1.86 -2.15
C THR A 49 3.81 -2.23 -3.06
N LYS A 50 4.89 -1.43 -3.08
CA LYS A 50 6.10 -1.79 -3.84
C LYS A 50 6.78 -3.05 -3.30
N GLY A 51 6.86 -3.22 -1.98
CA GLY A 51 7.37 -4.45 -1.38
C GLY A 51 6.52 -5.68 -1.72
N ARG A 52 5.19 -5.52 -1.76
CA ARG A 52 4.25 -6.55 -2.20
C ARG A 52 4.43 -6.90 -3.68
N LEU A 53 4.64 -5.89 -4.54
CA LEU A 53 4.97 -6.09 -5.96
C LEU A 53 6.26 -6.90 -6.13
N SER A 54 7.32 -6.57 -5.38
CA SER A 54 8.57 -7.35 -5.39
C SER A 54 8.36 -8.80 -4.91
N THR A 55 7.51 -9.00 -3.90
CA THR A 55 7.16 -10.34 -3.41
C THR A 55 6.44 -11.16 -4.49
N LEU A 56 5.50 -10.53 -5.19
CA LEU A 56 4.75 -11.17 -6.27
C LEU A 56 5.67 -11.54 -7.45
N ARG A 57 6.56 -10.63 -7.86
CA ARG A 57 7.60 -10.90 -8.88
C ARG A 57 8.51 -12.05 -8.49
N ALA A 58 8.95 -12.10 -7.24
CA ALA A 58 9.77 -13.20 -6.75
C ALA A 58 9.04 -14.54 -6.86
N ALA A 59 7.76 -14.60 -6.48
CA ALA A 59 6.94 -15.81 -6.62
C ALA A 59 6.78 -16.24 -8.09
N ILE A 60 6.55 -15.30 -8.99
CA ILE A 60 6.49 -15.54 -10.45
C ILE A 60 7.81 -16.13 -10.96
N HIS A 61 8.96 -15.59 -10.54
CA HIS A 61 10.27 -16.10 -10.98
C HIS A 61 10.63 -17.46 -10.39
N ILE A 62 10.20 -17.77 -9.16
CA ILE A 62 10.37 -19.11 -8.59
C ILE A 62 9.50 -20.11 -9.37
N TYR A 63 8.25 -19.75 -9.68
CA TYR A 63 7.39 -20.55 -10.55
C TYR A 63 8.05 -20.81 -11.91
N TYR A 64 8.61 -19.78 -12.53
CA TYR A 64 9.31 -19.90 -13.81
C TYR A 64 10.45 -20.93 -13.75
N GLY A 65 11.26 -20.91 -12.69
CA GLY A 65 12.35 -21.87 -12.51
C GLY A 65 11.86 -23.31 -12.33
N ASP A 66 10.76 -23.51 -11.62
CA ASP A 66 10.16 -24.82 -11.36
C ASP A 66 9.40 -25.41 -12.56
N ASN A 67 8.98 -24.57 -13.51
CA ASN A 67 8.15 -24.96 -14.65
C ASN A 67 8.90 -24.84 -15.97
N GLU A 68 10.19 -25.21 -15.97
CA GLU A 68 11.03 -25.31 -17.18
C GLU A 68 11.08 -24.01 -18.02
N GLY A 69 11.00 -22.85 -17.36
CA GLY A 69 11.02 -21.56 -18.02
C GLY A 69 9.68 -21.12 -18.60
N ALA A 70 8.56 -21.67 -18.12
CA ALA A 70 7.22 -21.17 -18.39
C ALA A 70 6.75 -20.25 -17.26
N PHE A 71 6.32 -19.03 -17.60
CA PHE A 71 5.61 -18.18 -16.65
C PHE A 71 4.16 -18.64 -16.45
N PRO A 72 3.48 -18.21 -15.37
CA PRO A 72 2.04 -18.42 -15.22
C PRO A 72 1.25 -18.02 -16.47
N ALA A 73 0.30 -18.85 -16.86
CA ALA A 73 -0.61 -18.58 -17.98
C ALA A 73 -2.00 -18.11 -17.51
N ASP A 74 -2.24 -18.12 -16.20
CA ASP A 74 -3.48 -17.69 -15.56
C ASP A 74 -3.35 -16.26 -14.99
N ASP A 75 -4.25 -15.89 -14.09
CA ASP A 75 -4.27 -14.65 -13.31
C ASP A 75 -3.44 -14.76 -12.02
N LEU A 76 -2.34 -15.52 -12.06
CA LEU A 76 -1.46 -15.84 -10.93
C LEU A 76 -2.10 -16.74 -9.85
N ALA A 77 -3.30 -17.26 -10.06
CA ALA A 77 -3.95 -18.18 -9.13
C ALA A 77 -3.07 -19.40 -8.81
N CYS A 78 -2.37 -19.95 -9.81
CA CYS A 78 -1.44 -21.07 -9.67
C CYS A 78 -0.34 -20.84 -8.62
N LEU A 79 0.06 -19.58 -8.36
CA LEU A 79 1.11 -19.27 -7.38
C LEU A 79 0.70 -19.59 -5.94
N THR A 80 -0.62 -19.57 -5.69
CA THR A 80 -1.19 -19.76 -4.34
C THR A 80 -1.52 -21.22 -4.01
N VAL A 81 -1.49 -22.10 -5.01
CA VAL A 81 -1.88 -23.50 -4.85
C VAL A 81 -0.93 -24.19 -3.85
N GLY A 82 -1.51 -24.66 -2.76
CA GLY A 82 -0.75 -25.32 -1.68
C GLY A 82 0.25 -24.40 -0.96
N GLY A 83 0.21 -23.08 -1.20
CA GLY A 83 1.14 -22.11 -0.61
C GLY A 83 2.60 -22.29 -1.03
N LYS A 84 2.86 -22.97 -2.16
CA LYS A 84 4.23 -23.32 -2.60
C LYS A 84 5.07 -22.09 -2.95
N TYR A 85 4.51 -21.15 -3.73
CA TYR A 85 5.23 -19.97 -4.21
C TYR A 85 4.89 -18.72 -3.40
N ILE A 86 3.60 -18.56 -3.05
CA ILE A 86 3.10 -17.53 -2.15
C ILE A 86 1.84 -18.04 -1.47
N SER A 87 1.54 -17.62 -0.23
CA SER A 87 0.36 -18.10 0.50
C SER A 87 -0.95 -17.45 0.04
N THR A 88 -0.88 -16.21 -0.44
CA THR A 88 -2.02 -15.46 -1.00
C THR A 88 -1.49 -14.36 -1.91
N ILE A 89 -2.28 -13.94 -2.89
CA ILE A 89 -1.98 -12.71 -3.64
C ILE A 89 -2.01 -11.53 -2.66
N PRO A 90 -0.93 -10.74 -2.56
CA PRO A 90 -0.89 -9.62 -1.64
C PRO A 90 -1.80 -8.49 -2.11
N GLU A 91 -2.31 -7.69 -1.19
CA GLU A 91 -3.14 -6.54 -1.53
C GLU A 91 -2.33 -5.45 -2.25
N VAL A 92 -2.80 -4.96 -3.39
CA VAL A 92 -2.37 -3.69 -3.95
C VAL A 92 -3.13 -2.56 -3.27
N TYR A 93 -2.41 -1.51 -2.88
CA TYR A 93 -3.04 -0.31 -2.35
C TYR A 93 -2.31 0.94 -2.85
N VAL A 94 -3.05 1.79 -3.55
CA VAL A 94 -2.54 3.07 -4.04
C VAL A 94 -3.29 4.19 -3.33
N PRO A 95 -2.78 4.67 -2.17
CA PRO A 95 -3.46 5.71 -1.40
C PRO A 95 -3.76 6.93 -2.27
N ARG A 96 -4.90 7.60 -1.99
CA ARG A 96 -5.43 8.78 -2.72
C ARG A 96 -6.12 8.48 -4.05
N TYR A 97 -5.75 7.42 -4.77
CA TYR A 97 -6.31 7.14 -6.10
C TYR A 97 -7.23 5.93 -6.11
N HIS A 98 -6.80 4.83 -5.48
CA HIS A 98 -7.52 3.57 -5.51
C HIS A 98 -7.70 2.96 -4.13
N GLY A 99 -8.79 2.22 -3.98
CA GLY A 99 -9.02 1.38 -2.80
C GLY A 99 -8.03 0.22 -2.73
N LYS A 100 -8.13 -0.54 -1.64
CA LYS A 100 -7.41 -1.80 -1.47
C LYS A 100 -8.02 -2.86 -2.40
N ASN A 101 -7.17 -3.59 -3.12
CA ASN A 101 -7.60 -4.66 -4.02
C ASN A 101 -6.63 -5.85 -3.95
N THR A 102 -7.09 -7.05 -4.26
CA THR A 102 -6.27 -8.28 -4.35
C THR A 102 -6.40 -8.96 -5.72
N THR A 103 -7.22 -8.38 -6.61
CA THR A 103 -7.51 -8.93 -7.93
C THR A 103 -6.31 -8.76 -8.84
N VAL A 104 -6.03 -9.82 -9.59
CA VAL A 104 -5.12 -9.81 -10.72
C VAL A 104 -5.95 -9.79 -11.98
N LYS A 105 -5.63 -8.86 -12.87
CA LYS A 105 -6.21 -8.79 -14.21
C LYS A 105 -5.13 -9.07 -15.23
N THR A 106 -5.55 -9.61 -16.37
CA THR A 106 -4.66 -10.04 -17.44
C THR A 106 -4.98 -9.31 -18.75
N ASN A 107 -4.11 -9.49 -19.75
CA ASN A 107 -4.37 -8.97 -21.10
C ASN A 107 -5.66 -9.53 -21.71
N THR A 108 -6.19 -10.65 -21.21
CA THR A 108 -7.50 -11.19 -21.63
C THR A 108 -8.66 -10.37 -21.07
N ASP A 109 -8.49 -9.72 -19.91
CA ASP A 109 -9.53 -8.89 -19.28
C ASP A 109 -9.69 -7.53 -19.96
N TYR A 110 -8.57 -6.88 -20.33
CA TYR A 110 -8.58 -5.50 -20.85
C TYR A 110 -8.21 -5.39 -22.33
N GLY A 111 -7.66 -6.45 -22.96
CA GLY A 111 -7.03 -6.35 -24.27
C GLY A 111 -5.64 -5.70 -24.18
N MET A 112 -4.72 -6.14 -25.06
CA MET A 112 -3.29 -5.83 -24.99
C MET A 112 -2.96 -4.32 -24.93
N GLY A 113 -3.72 -3.47 -25.64
CA GLY A 113 -3.47 -2.03 -25.70
C GLY A 113 -4.02 -1.20 -24.52
N ILE A 114 -4.97 -1.74 -23.75
CA ILE A 114 -5.66 -0.99 -22.69
C ILE A 114 -4.97 -1.20 -21.33
N MET A 115 -4.33 -2.35 -21.11
CA MET A 115 -3.64 -2.63 -19.84
C MET A 115 -2.56 -1.61 -19.45
N LEU A 116 -1.82 -1.06 -20.41
CA LEU A 116 -0.76 -0.09 -20.14
C LEU A 116 -1.28 1.28 -19.68
N THR A 117 -2.56 1.56 -19.93
CA THR A 117 -3.23 2.82 -19.57
C THR A 117 -4.35 2.62 -18.56
N ALA A 118 -4.48 1.42 -18.01
CA ALA A 118 -5.51 1.08 -17.05
C ALA A 118 -5.24 1.75 -15.69
N ASP A 119 -6.28 2.39 -15.15
CA ASP A 119 -6.28 3.04 -13.82
C ASP A 119 -7.33 2.34 -12.94
N THR A 120 -7.08 1.08 -12.62
CA THR A 120 -8.05 0.19 -11.96
C THR A 120 -7.74 -0.07 -10.48
N GLY A 121 -6.51 0.22 -10.06
CA GLY A 121 -6.04 -0.10 -8.71
C GLY A 121 -5.83 -1.59 -8.46
N GLU A 122 -5.69 -2.39 -9.52
CA GLU A 122 -5.46 -3.84 -9.48
C GLU A 122 -4.02 -4.21 -9.79
N TRP A 123 -3.65 -5.47 -9.56
CA TRP A 123 -2.47 -6.03 -10.19
C TRP A 123 -2.77 -6.30 -11.65
N LEU A 124 -1.89 -5.84 -12.54
CA LEU A 124 -1.97 -6.14 -13.96
C LEU A 124 -0.83 -7.11 -14.27
N TYR A 125 -1.17 -8.25 -14.86
CA TYR A 125 -0.25 -9.32 -15.20
C TYR A 125 -0.33 -9.66 -16.68
N TRP A 126 0.82 -9.74 -17.34
CA TRP A 126 0.88 -10.11 -18.73
C TRP A 126 1.13 -11.61 -18.87
N ASN A 127 0.09 -12.35 -19.25
CA ASN A 127 0.10 -13.81 -19.39
C ASN A 127 0.17 -14.29 -20.86
N TRP A 128 0.26 -13.35 -21.81
CA TRP A 128 0.30 -13.68 -23.23
C TRP A 128 1.67 -14.17 -23.70
N VAL A 129 1.75 -15.47 -24.02
CA VAL A 129 3.00 -16.17 -24.42
C VAL A 129 3.57 -15.69 -25.75
N ASN A 130 2.72 -15.26 -26.69
CA ASN A 130 3.11 -14.96 -28.07
C ASN A 130 3.28 -13.45 -28.31
N ASP A 131 3.75 -12.72 -27.31
CA ASP A 131 3.88 -11.27 -27.41
C ASP A 131 5.16 -10.91 -28.17
N LEU A 132 4.99 -10.34 -29.35
CA LEU A 132 6.07 -9.89 -30.22
C LEU A 132 5.69 -8.48 -30.71
N PRO A 133 6.63 -7.51 -30.71
CA PRO A 133 8.07 -7.65 -30.49
C PRO A 133 8.54 -7.47 -29.04
N GLU A 134 7.71 -6.91 -28.16
CA GLU A 134 8.06 -6.59 -26.77
C GLU A 134 7.69 -7.80 -25.90
N ARG A 135 8.68 -8.54 -25.39
CA ARG A 135 8.40 -9.75 -24.59
C ARG A 135 7.95 -9.37 -23.18
N HIS A 136 6.67 -9.07 -23.00
CA HIS A 136 6.11 -8.72 -21.68
C HIS A 136 5.65 -9.93 -20.86
N TRP A 137 5.71 -11.15 -21.39
CA TRP A 137 5.23 -12.32 -20.65
C TRP A 137 5.99 -12.50 -19.33
N GLY A 138 5.24 -12.54 -18.22
CA GLY A 138 5.80 -12.59 -16.87
C GLY A 138 5.81 -11.25 -16.15
N ASP A 139 5.55 -10.15 -16.85
CA ASP A 139 5.53 -8.82 -16.24
C ASP A 139 4.26 -8.61 -15.42
N VAL A 140 4.46 -8.07 -14.21
CA VAL A 140 3.38 -7.67 -13.31
C VAL A 140 3.65 -6.26 -12.81
N TRP A 141 2.60 -5.43 -12.75
CA TRP A 141 2.68 -4.04 -12.29
C TRP A 141 1.37 -3.59 -11.62
N VAL A 142 1.38 -2.37 -11.10
CA VAL A 142 0.20 -1.74 -10.51
C VAL A 142 -0.59 -0.99 -11.58
N GLY A 143 -1.86 -1.32 -11.77
CA GLY A 143 -2.78 -0.65 -12.70
C GLY A 143 -3.20 0.72 -12.21
N CYS A 144 -2.29 1.70 -12.25
CA CYS A 144 -2.55 3.07 -11.86
C CYS A 144 -1.74 4.05 -12.72
N THR A 145 -2.42 5.02 -13.32
CA THR A 145 -1.78 6.02 -14.21
C THR A 145 -1.27 7.24 -13.45
N HIS A 146 -1.57 7.33 -12.15
CA HIS A 146 -1.14 8.42 -11.28
C HIS A 146 0.28 8.20 -10.76
N THR A 147 0.84 9.23 -10.11
CA THR A 147 2.18 9.18 -9.51
C THR A 147 2.17 8.88 -8.03
N ASP A 148 3.22 8.23 -7.53
CA ASP A 148 3.50 8.06 -6.11
C ASP A 148 3.90 9.40 -5.45
N ALA A 149 4.16 9.39 -4.14
CA ALA A 149 4.60 10.57 -3.40
C ALA A 149 5.99 11.11 -3.80
N ARG A 150 6.71 10.43 -4.70
CA ARG A 150 8.02 10.83 -5.25
C ARG A 150 7.93 11.35 -6.68
N GLY A 151 6.79 11.16 -7.36
CA GLY A 151 6.55 11.61 -8.73
C GLY A 151 6.69 10.51 -9.79
N ASP A 152 6.92 9.26 -9.38
CA ASP A 152 7.05 8.11 -10.29
C ASP A 152 5.66 7.57 -10.63
N ILE A 153 5.39 7.26 -11.91
CA ILE A 153 4.09 6.71 -12.35
C ILE A 153 3.97 5.24 -11.92
N TRP A 154 2.82 4.84 -11.38
CA TRP A 154 2.61 3.50 -10.83
C TRP A 154 2.77 2.36 -11.85
N THR A 155 2.35 2.56 -13.09
CA THR A 155 2.51 1.58 -14.18
C THR A 155 3.97 1.37 -14.62
N THR A 156 4.92 2.20 -14.16
CA THR A 156 6.34 2.09 -14.53
C THR A 156 7.18 1.28 -13.54
N PHE A 157 6.59 0.90 -12.40
CA PHE A 157 7.26 0.10 -11.38
C PHE A 157 7.33 -1.36 -11.75
#